data_AF-A0A1F7ADU2-F1
#
_entry.id   AF-A0A1F7ADU2-F1
#
_cell.length_a   1.000
_cell.length_b   1.000
_cell.length_c   1.000
_cell.angle_alpha   90.00
_cell.angle_beta   90.00
_cell.angle_gamma   90.00
#
_symmetry.space_group_name_H-M   'P 1'
#
loop_
_entity.id
_entity.type
_entity.pdbx_description
1 polymer ?
#
loop_
_entity_poly.entity_id
_entity_poly.type
_entity_poly.pdbx_seq_one_letter_code
_entity_poly.pdbx_strand_id
1 'polypeptide(L)'
;MSKLEHKLKELLLKAGLSESEMLIYLDLVNKPASTKWDLVSRTGLNRNSVYRAFDRLKELDLVRKSADSINALSTVGLANYLDKSRSKLKKLAGQLRNIAGFLKIEAKAFDQFEILSSQNEIIDAYIMMSEVKYDTCLDFGDLENFVPVLGGMDPVFKFRQNRFNQKAKNWAICTTLGPYTQCMLRKNDLQNFKSNIDRLNIDFKGKWIIFSDTNDHIMFNDFADKENPTSVLVKSKVVADMQRMQFSQFANQVEQ
;
A
#
# COMPACT_ATOMS: atom_id res chain seq x y z
N MET A 1 -25.13 42.96 -7.91
CA MET A 1 -24.33 41.92 -8.61
C MET A 1 -24.80 41.80 -10.04
N SER A 2 -23.88 41.73 -11.00
CA SER A 2 -24.25 41.50 -12.41
C SER A 2 -24.65 40.04 -12.66
N LYS A 3 -25.42 39.75 -13.72
CA LYS A 3 -25.74 38.36 -14.13
C LYS A 3 -24.48 37.52 -14.35
N LEU A 4 -23.40 38.14 -14.82
CA LEU A 4 -22.12 37.50 -15.07
C LEU A 4 -21.41 37.11 -13.76
N GLU A 5 -21.45 37.99 -12.76
CA GLU A 5 -20.85 37.78 -11.44
C GLU A 5 -21.53 36.63 -10.68
N HIS A 6 -22.87 36.54 -10.78
CA HIS A 6 -23.61 35.41 -10.21
C HIS A 6 -23.21 34.08 -10.87
N LYS A 7 -23.13 34.06 -12.21
CA LYS A 7 -22.68 32.89 -12.96
C LYS A 7 -21.25 32.48 -12.61
N LEU A 8 -20.34 33.45 -12.46
CA LEU A 8 -18.97 33.18 -12.06
C LEU A 8 -18.90 32.58 -10.65
N LYS A 9 -19.64 33.15 -9.69
CA LYS A 9 -19.75 32.61 -8.32
C LYS A 9 -20.17 31.14 -8.33
N GLU A 10 -21.23 30.80 -9.05
CA GLU A 10 -21.69 29.42 -9.16
C GLU A 10 -20.63 28.50 -9.75
N LEU A 11 -19.94 28.93 -10.81
CA LEU A 11 -18.93 28.12 -11.48
C LEU A 11 -17.71 27.87 -10.59
N LEU A 12 -17.27 28.86 -9.82
CA LEU A 12 -16.15 28.72 -8.87
C LEU A 12 -16.48 27.71 -7.77
N LEU A 13 -17.69 27.79 -7.20
CA LEU A 13 -18.15 26.83 -6.19
C LEU A 13 -18.29 25.42 -6.78
N LYS A 14 -18.85 25.29 -7.99
CA LYS A 14 -18.94 24.01 -8.72
C LYS A 14 -17.56 23.44 -9.07
N ALA A 15 -16.56 24.29 -9.27
CA ALA A 15 -15.17 23.89 -9.48
C ALA A 15 -14.47 23.44 -8.18
N GLY A 16 -15.15 23.51 -7.03
CA GLY A 16 -14.66 23.03 -5.75
C GLY A 16 -13.89 24.08 -4.94
N LEU A 17 -13.99 25.36 -5.29
CA LEU A 17 -13.45 26.42 -4.43
C LEU A 17 -14.30 26.56 -3.18
N SER A 18 -13.63 26.81 -2.05
CA SER A 18 -14.32 27.16 -0.81
C SER A 18 -14.99 28.54 -0.90
N GLU A 19 -15.93 28.81 -0.02
CA GLU A 19 -16.59 30.13 0.04
C GLU A 19 -15.58 31.26 0.26
N SER A 20 -14.54 31.03 1.08
CA SER A 20 -13.45 31.99 1.29
C SER A 20 -12.64 32.26 0.02
N GLU A 21 -12.28 31.21 -0.73
CA GLU A 21 -11.55 31.33 -2.00
C GLU A 21 -12.37 32.08 -3.05
N MET A 22 -13.66 31.74 -3.17
CA MET A 22 -14.59 32.40 -4.08
C MET A 22 -14.75 33.88 -3.74
N LEU A 23 -14.94 34.23 -2.47
CA LEU A 23 -15.08 35.63 -2.03
C LEU A 23 -13.83 36.45 -2.33
N ILE A 24 -12.64 35.91 -2.03
CA ILE A 24 -11.37 36.59 -2.31
C ILE A 24 -11.15 36.77 -3.81
N TYR A 25 -11.42 35.75 -4.61
CA TYR A 25 -11.24 35.85 -6.05
C TYR A 25 -12.19 36.88 -6.68
N LEU A 26 -13.47 36.88 -6.31
CA LEU A 26 -14.43 37.87 -6.81
C LEU A 26 -14.08 39.29 -6.39
N ASP A 27 -13.65 39.48 -5.14
CA ASP A 27 -13.16 40.77 -4.64
C ASP A 27 -11.95 41.27 -5.46
N LEU A 28 -11.01 40.38 -5.77
CA LEU A 28 -9.83 40.68 -6.59
C LEU A 28 -10.14 40.92 -8.08
N VAL A 29 -11.18 40.31 -8.63
CA VAL A 29 -11.67 40.58 -9.99
C VAL A 29 -12.22 42.00 -10.10
N ASN A 30 -12.89 42.49 -9.06
CA ASN A 30 -13.41 43.85 -9.01
C ASN A 30 -12.31 44.88 -8.77
N LYS A 31 -11.38 44.58 -7.85
CA LYS A 31 -10.31 45.51 -7.48
C LYS A 31 -9.07 44.77 -6.95
N PRO A 32 -7.87 45.06 -7.47
CA PRO A 32 -6.62 44.57 -6.88
C PRO A 32 -6.52 44.93 -5.39
N ALA A 33 -5.81 44.10 -4.63
CA ALA A 33 -5.44 44.41 -3.25
C ALA A 33 -3.95 44.75 -3.19
N SER A 34 -3.53 45.66 -2.32
CA SER A 34 -2.09 45.90 -2.12
C SER A 34 -1.49 44.80 -1.24
N THR A 35 -2.25 44.35 -0.24
CA THR A 35 -1.81 43.32 0.71
C THR A 35 -2.88 42.27 1.03
N LYS A 36 -2.49 41.15 1.65
CA LYS A 36 -3.44 40.17 2.19
C LYS A 36 -4.30 40.76 3.33
N TRP A 37 -3.84 41.83 3.99
CA TRP A 37 -4.63 42.51 5.03
C TRP A 37 -5.78 43.32 4.45
N ASP A 38 -5.60 43.89 3.26
CA ASP A 38 -6.68 44.57 2.54
C ASP A 38 -7.79 43.56 2.24
N LEU A 39 -7.43 42.33 1.84
CA LEU A 39 -8.40 41.25 1.62
C LEU A 39 -9.16 40.91 2.89
N VAL A 40 -8.47 40.75 4.03
CA VAL A 40 -9.12 40.54 5.35
C VAL A 40 -10.17 41.62 5.62
N SER A 41 -9.82 42.89 5.41
CA SER A 41 -10.73 44.00 5.65
C SER A 41 -11.90 44.06 4.66
N ARG A 42 -11.68 43.74 3.39
CA ARG A 42 -12.72 43.85 2.34
C ARG A 42 -13.69 42.67 2.36
N THR A 43 -13.20 41.47 2.61
CA THR A 43 -14.02 40.25 2.56
C THR A 43 -14.60 39.88 3.92
N GLY A 44 -14.17 40.53 5.01
CA GLY A 44 -14.60 40.19 6.38
C GLY A 44 -14.14 38.82 6.87
N LEU A 45 -13.22 38.17 6.14
CA LEU A 45 -12.70 36.85 6.47
C LEU A 45 -11.59 36.97 7.52
N ASN A 46 -11.49 36.02 8.43
CA ASN A 46 -10.37 36.02 9.38
C ASN A 46 -9.02 35.80 8.66
N ARG A 47 -7.94 36.27 9.30
CA ARG A 47 -6.57 36.22 8.76
C ARG A 47 -6.18 34.82 8.26
N ASN A 48 -6.45 33.78 9.04
CA ASN A 48 -6.05 32.41 8.69
C ASN A 48 -6.76 31.92 7.43
N SER A 49 -8.05 32.25 7.28
CA SER A 49 -8.85 31.89 6.12
C SER A 49 -8.33 32.58 4.86
N VAL A 50 -7.99 33.87 4.96
CA VAL A 50 -7.41 34.62 3.83
C VAL A 50 -6.07 34.05 3.39
N TYR A 51 -5.18 33.72 4.33
CA TYR A 51 -3.87 33.17 3.98
C TYR A 51 -3.99 31.81 3.29
N ARG A 52 -4.78 30.88 3.85
CA ARG A 52 -5.02 29.56 3.26
C ARG A 52 -5.69 29.65 1.90
N ALA A 53 -6.76 30.43 1.79
CA ALA A 53 -7.48 30.62 0.53
C ALA A 53 -6.59 31.26 -0.53
N PHE A 54 -5.77 32.26 -0.18
CA PHE A 54 -4.83 32.87 -1.11
C PHE A 54 -3.81 31.86 -1.64
N ASP A 55 -3.19 31.06 -0.76
CA ASP A 55 -2.17 30.10 -1.17
C ASP A 55 -2.79 29.05 -2.11
N ARG A 56 -4.02 28.61 -1.82
CA ARG A 56 -4.78 27.71 -2.70
C ARG A 56 -5.14 28.35 -4.05
N LEU A 57 -5.61 29.59 -4.05
CA LEU A 57 -5.89 30.33 -5.29
C LEU A 57 -4.63 30.52 -6.15
N LYS A 58 -3.46 30.68 -5.52
CA LYS A 58 -2.18 30.77 -6.22
C LYS A 58 -1.80 29.44 -6.86
N GLU A 59 -2.00 28.31 -6.18
CA GLU A 59 -1.78 26.96 -6.75
C GLU A 59 -2.69 26.69 -7.97
N LEU A 60 -3.91 27.22 -7.93
CA LEU A 60 -4.89 27.11 -9.02
C LEU A 60 -4.64 28.12 -10.17
N ASP A 61 -3.58 28.91 -10.08
CA ASP A 61 -3.23 29.99 -11.02
C ASP A 61 -4.40 30.99 -11.23
N LEU A 62 -5.11 31.29 -10.14
CA LEU A 62 -6.21 32.25 -10.10
C LEU A 62 -5.80 33.61 -9.53
N VAL A 63 -4.67 33.69 -8.82
CA VAL A 63 -4.16 34.96 -8.28
C VAL A 63 -2.65 35.05 -8.43
N ARG A 64 -2.14 36.27 -8.57
CA ARG A 64 -0.71 36.57 -8.56
C ARG A 64 -0.42 37.72 -7.62
N LYS A 65 0.63 37.57 -6.81
CA LYS A 65 1.22 38.65 -6.03
C LYS A 65 2.45 39.19 -6.77
N SER A 66 2.43 40.47 -7.12
CA SER A 66 3.60 41.25 -7.52
C SER A 66 4.18 41.99 -6.30
N ALA A 67 5.19 42.85 -6.51
CA ALA A 67 5.81 43.61 -5.42
C ALA A 67 4.78 44.44 -4.63
N ASP A 68 3.89 45.13 -5.36
CA ASP A 68 3.00 46.14 -4.78
C ASP A 68 1.52 45.78 -4.83
N SER A 69 1.15 44.63 -5.42
CA SER A 69 -0.26 44.27 -5.58
C SER A 69 -0.51 42.76 -5.66
N ILE A 70 -1.75 42.40 -5.37
CA ILE A 70 -2.36 41.10 -5.56
C ILE A 70 -3.47 41.28 -6.58
N ASN A 71 -3.39 40.52 -7.66
CA ASN A 71 -4.32 40.60 -8.78
C ASN A 71 -4.98 39.24 -9.01
N ALA A 72 -6.25 39.26 -9.42
CA ALA A 72 -6.90 38.10 -10.01
C ALA A 72 -6.31 37.80 -11.39
N LEU A 73 -6.19 36.52 -11.72
CA LEU A 73 -5.87 36.01 -13.04
C LEU A 73 -7.13 35.47 -13.71
N SER A 74 -7.06 35.21 -15.02
CA SER A 74 -8.16 34.57 -15.75
C SER A 74 -8.46 33.16 -15.22
N THR A 75 -9.68 32.67 -15.42
CA THR A 75 -10.08 31.31 -15.01
C THR A 75 -9.48 30.18 -15.85
N VAL A 76 -8.62 30.50 -16.84
CA VAL A 76 -7.94 29.51 -17.70
C VAL A 76 -7.07 28.55 -16.88
N GLY A 77 -6.37 29.05 -15.86
CA GLY A 77 -5.57 28.21 -14.95
C GLY A 77 -6.41 27.16 -14.23
N LEU A 78 -7.56 27.57 -13.70
CA LEU A 78 -8.53 26.69 -13.08
C LEU A 78 -9.11 25.67 -14.07
N ALA A 79 -9.46 26.10 -15.28
CA ALA A 79 -9.94 25.18 -16.32
C ALA A 79 -8.91 24.09 -16.66
N ASN A 80 -7.64 24.47 -16.82
CA ASN A 80 -6.53 23.53 -17.05
C ASN A 80 -6.34 22.58 -15.87
N TYR A 81 -6.47 23.06 -14.63
CA TYR A 81 -6.44 22.23 -13.44
C TYR A 81 -7.58 21.20 -13.42
N LEU A 82 -8.80 21.62 -13.75
CA LEU A 82 -9.97 20.73 -13.83
C LEU A 82 -9.79 19.67 -14.93
N ASP A 83 -9.24 20.03 -16.08
CA ASP A 83 -8.96 19.09 -17.17
C ASP A 83 -7.91 18.03 -16.78
N LYS A 84 -6.82 18.46 -16.13
CA LYS A 84 -5.81 17.54 -15.59
C LYS A 84 -6.42 16.61 -14.53
N SER A 85 -7.26 17.15 -13.66
CA SER A 85 -7.96 16.37 -12.62
C SER A 85 -8.93 15.36 -13.22
N ARG A 86 -9.70 15.74 -14.24
CA ARG A 86 -10.58 14.85 -15.01
C ARG A 86 -9.79 13.72 -15.66
N SER A 87 -8.64 14.02 -16.27
CA SER A 87 -7.77 13.01 -16.88
C SER A 87 -7.23 12.01 -15.84
N LYS A 88 -6.75 12.50 -14.68
CA LYS A 88 -6.32 11.66 -13.56
C LYS A 88 -7.46 10.77 -13.04
N LEU A 89 -8.64 11.34 -12.80
CA LEU A 89 -9.82 10.61 -12.34
C LEU A 89 -10.28 9.57 -13.37
N LYS A 90 -10.22 9.89 -14.68
CA LYS A 90 -10.52 8.92 -15.74
C LYS A 90 -9.54 7.75 -15.73
N LYS A 91 -8.25 8.01 -15.54
CA LYS A 91 -7.22 6.96 -15.40
C LYS A 91 -7.50 6.09 -14.17
N LEU A 92 -7.79 6.71 -13.02
CA LEU A 92 -8.13 6.01 -11.78
C LEU A 92 -9.41 5.18 -11.94
N ALA A 93 -10.46 5.73 -12.55
CA ALA A 93 -11.69 5.00 -12.85
C ALA A 93 -11.42 3.81 -13.79
N GLY A 94 -10.52 3.95 -14.75
CA GLY A 94 -10.04 2.84 -15.59
C GLY A 94 -9.35 1.75 -14.77
N GLN A 95 -8.44 2.12 -13.86
CA GLN A 95 -7.79 1.19 -12.94
C GLN A 95 -8.81 0.47 -12.04
N LEU A 96 -9.79 1.21 -11.48
CA LEU A 96 -10.84 0.65 -10.65
C LEU A 96 -11.76 -0.30 -11.43
N ARG A 97 -12.11 0.01 -12.68
CA ARG A 97 -12.90 -0.90 -13.54
C ARG A 97 -12.12 -2.14 -13.93
N ASN A 98 -10.81 -2.01 -14.18
CA ASN A 98 -9.93 -3.15 -14.40
C ASN A 98 -9.94 -4.06 -13.16
N ILE A 99 -9.98 -3.51 -11.94
CA ILE A 99 -10.12 -4.27 -10.69
C ILE A 99 -11.56 -4.78 -10.48
N ALA A 100 -12.58 -4.09 -10.99
CA ALA A 100 -13.99 -4.46 -10.79
C ALA A 100 -14.36 -5.81 -11.43
N GLY A 101 -13.68 -6.21 -12.51
CA GLY A 101 -13.78 -7.58 -13.05
C GLY A 101 -13.26 -8.66 -12.09
N PHE A 102 -12.34 -8.30 -11.20
CA PHE A 102 -11.82 -9.14 -10.12
C PHE A 102 -12.60 -8.96 -8.80
N LEU A 103 -13.53 -8.00 -8.71
CA LEU A 103 -14.41 -7.81 -7.55
C LEU A 103 -15.61 -8.78 -7.53
N LYS A 104 -15.68 -9.75 -8.45
CA LYS A 104 -16.32 -11.03 -8.15
C LYS A 104 -15.45 -11.85 -7.20
N ILE A 105 -15.11 -11.27 -6.06
CA ILE A 105 -14.78 -12.04 -4.88
C ILE A 105 -16.14 -12.61 -4.48
N GLU A 106 -16.48 -13.79 -4.99
CA GLU A 106 -17.48 -14.60 -4.29
C GLU A 106 -17.00 -14.65 -2.84
N ALA A 107 -17.85 -14.16 -1.92
CA ALA A 107 -17.67 -14.36 -0.50
C ALA A 107 -17.82 -15.86 -0.22
N LYS A 108 -16.85 -16.67 -0.64
CA LYS A 108 -16.54 -17.90 0.06
C LYS A 108 -15.92 -17.40 1.36
N ALA A 109 -16.68 -17.54 2.45
CA ALA A 109 -16.16 -17.41 3.79
C ALA A 109 -14.78 -18.07 3.84
N PHE A 110 -13.83 -17.46 4.55
CA PHE A 110 -12.60 -18.17 4.90
C PHE A 110 -12.99 -19.58 5.34
N ASP A 111 -12.50 -20.61 4.65
CA ASP A 111 -12.93 -21.97 4.96
C ASP A 111 -12.55 -22.29 6.41
N GLN A 112 -11.38 -21.78 6.86
CA GLN A 112 -10.87 -21.81 8.23
C GLN A 112 -9.97 -20.58 8.51
N PHE A 113 -10.04 -20.05 9.73
CA PHE A 113 -9.23 -18.91 10.21
C PHE A 113 -8.87 -19.10 11.68
N GLU A 114 -7.58 -19.08 12.00
CA GLU A 114 -7.06 -19.28 13.36
C GLU A 114 -5.99 -18.23 13.69
N ILE A 115 -6.07 -17.62 14.87
CA ILE A 115 -5.04 -16.73 15.42
C ILE A 115 -4.31 -17.49 16.52
N LEU A 116 -2.98 -17.54 16.42
CA LEU A 116 -2.09 -18.32 17.27
C LEU A 116 -1.12 -17.34 17.93
N SER A 117 -1.08 -17.33 19.26
CA SER A 117 -0.29 -16.34 20.01
C SER A 117 0.70 -16.96 21.00
N SER A 118 0.57 -18.26 21.31
CA SER A 118 1.60 -18.98 22.06
C SER A 118 2.65 -19.59 21.13
N GLN A 119 3.90 -19.67 21.60
CA GLN A 119 4.99 -20.27 20.84
C GLN A 119 4.68 -21.72 20.40
N ASN A 120 4.06 -22.52 21.27
CA ASN A 120 3.73 -23.90 20.95
C ASN A 120 2.66 -23.98 19.85
N GLU A 121 1.60 -23.18 19.92
CA GLU A 121 0.57 -23.13 18.86
C GLU A 121 1.16 -22.70 17.52
N ILE A 122 2.08 -21.73 17.54
CA ILE A 122 2.79 -21.27 16.34
C ILE A 122 3.65 -22.38 15.74
N ILE A 123 4.41 -23.10 16.57
CA ILE A 123 5.24 -24.22 16.11
C ILE A 123 4.37 -25.35 15.58
N ASP A 124 3.29 -25.71 16.27
CA ASP A 124 2.39 -26.78 15.85
C ASP A 124 1.74 -26.47 14.50
N ALA A 125 1.26 -25.23 14.31
CA ALA A 125 0.73 -24.79 13.03
C ALA A 125 1.81 -24.74 11.92
N TYR A 126 3.03 -24.30 12.26
CA TYR A 126 4.16 -24.31 11.34
C TYR A 126 4.51 -25.73 10.89
N ILE A 127 4.52 -26.71 11.81
CA ILE A 127 4.74 -28.12 11.46
C ILE A 127 3.56 -28.69 10.67
N MET A 128 2.31 -28.37 11.02
CA MET A 128 1.14 -28.76 10.23
C MET A 128 1.25 -28.25 8.79
N MET A 129 1.67 -27.00 8.60
CA MET A 129 1.93 -26.46 7.26
C MET A 129 2.91 -27.35 6.49
N SER A 130 3.97 -27.86 7.11
CA SER A 130 4.92 -28.77 6.44
C SER A 130 4.33 -30.11 5.96
N GLU A 131 3.13 -30.47 6.42
CA GLU A 131 2.39 -31.69 6.10
C GLU A 131 1.26 -31.45 5.09
N VAL A 132 0.93 -30.18 4.81
CA VAL A 132 0.04 -29.81 3.72
C VAL A 132 0.68 -30.23 2.39
N LYS A 133 -0.14 -30.65 1.43
CA LYS A 133 0.34 -31.06 0.11
C LYS A 133 0.73 -29.85 -0.74
N TYR A 134 1.98 -29.83 -1.19
CA TYR A 134 2.56 -28.81 -2.08
C TYR A 134 3.06 -29.45 -3.38
N ASP A 135 2.97 -28.72 -4.49
CA ASP A 135 3.90 -28.90 -5.60
C ASP A 135 5.16 -28.04 -5.35
N THR A 136 4.95 -26.78 -4.97
CA THR A 136 5.99 -25.85 -4.50
C THR A 136 5.54 -25.13 -3.23
N CYS A 137 6.36 -25.23 -2.18
CA CYS A 137 6.23 -24.37 -0.99
C CYS A 137 6.85 -23.00 -1.30
N LEU A 138 6.09 -21.94 -1.05
CA LEU A 138 6.48 -20.57 -1.27
C LEU A 138 6.63 -19.88 0.08
N ASP A 139 7.81 -19.31 0.30
CA ASP A 139 8.17 -18.63 1.55
C ASP A 139 8.60 -17.19 1.30
N PHE A 140 8.14 -16.24 2.08
CA PHE A 140 8.53 -14.84 1.92
C PHE A 140 8.73 -14.13 3.26
N GLY A 141 9.88 -13.48 3.44
CA GLY A 141 10.08 -12.52 4.53
C GLY A 141 11.42 -12.62 5.25
N ASP A 142 11.40 -12.31 6.54
CA ASP A 142 12.57 -12.14 7.40
C ASP A 142 12.86 -13.40 8.24
N LEU A 143 13.58 -14.35 7.64
CA LEU A 143 13.96 -15.60 8.32
C LEU A 143 14.75 -15.35 9.61
N GLU A 144 15.54 -14.27 9.66
CA GLU A 144 16.43 -13.99 10.78
C GLU A 144 15.69 -13.67 12.08
N ASN A 145 14.53 -13.02 11.97
CA ASN A 145 13.67 -12.75 13.13
C ASN A 145 12.61 -13.84 13.34
N PHE A 146 12.35 -14.66 12.32
CA PHE A 146 11.42 -15.79 12.40
C PHE A 146 11.97 -16.95 13.25
N VAL A 147 13.19 -17.40 12.96
CA VAL A 147 13.80 -18.59 13.57
C VAL A 147 13.90 -18.53 15.10
N PRO A 148 14.29 -17.40 15.73
CA PRO A 148 14.35 -17.31 17.18
C PRO A 148 13.00 -17.57 17.87
N VAL A 149 11.89 -17.13 17.26
CA VAL A 149 10.54 -17.35 17.81
C VAL A 149 10.14 -18.81 17.72
N LEU A 150 10.58 -19.53 16.69
CA LEU A 150 10.39 -20.98 16.61
C LEU A 150 11.25 -21.77 17.61
N GLY A 151 12.13 -21.12 18.38
CA GLY A 151 13.05 -21.81 19.29
C GLY A 151 14.29 -22.38 18.62
N GLY A 152 14.61 -21.94 17.39
CA GLY A 152 15.83 -22.32 16.67
C GLY A 152 15.59 -22.98 15.32
N MET A 153 16.64 -23.59 14.75
CA MET A 153 16.61 -24.16 13.40
C MET A 153 15.92 -25.52 13.31
N ASP A 154 15.75 -26.23 14.43
CA ASP A 154 15.21 -27.59 14.43
C ASP A 154 13.81 -27.68 13.80
N PRO A 155 12.84 -26.80 14.13
CA PRO A 155 11.56 -26.76 13.42
C PRO A 155 11.70 -26.49 11.93
N VAL A 156 12.60 -25.58 11.53
CA VAL A 156 12.83 -25.25 10.11
C VAL A 156 13.39 -26.44 9.34
N PHE A 157 14.31 -27.18 9.93
CA PHE A 157 14.85 -28.40 9.34
C PHE A 157 13.80 -29.51 9.27
N LYS A 158 12.97 -29.66 10.31
CA LYS A 158 11.84 -30.58 10.31
C LYS A 158 10.84 -30.24 9.20
N PHE A 159 10.47 -28.97 9.06
CA PHE A 159 9.59 -28.50 7.98
C PHE A 159 10.18 -28.85 6.61
N ARG A 160 11.46 -28.48 6.39
CA ARG A 160 12.19 -28.75 5.15
C ARG A 160 12.19 -30.24 4.81
N GLN A 161 12.42 -31.10 5.81
CA GLN A 161 12.44 -32.55 5.63
C GLN A 161 11.04 -33.09 5.29
N ASN A 162 10.00 -32.66 6.01
CA ASN A 162 8.62 -33.07 5.77
C ASN A 162 8.18 -32.71 4.33
N ARG A 163 8.38 -31.46 3.92
CA ARG A 163 8.12 -31.01 2.54
C ARG A 163 8.88 -31.83 1.51
N PHE A 164 10.16 -32.12 1.76
CA PHE A 164 10.98 -32.91 0.84
C PHE A 164 10.52 -34.36 0.72
N ASN A 165 10.07 -34.98 1.83
CA ASN A 165 9.49 -36.32 1.80
C ASN A 165 8.21 -36.38 0.95
N GLN A 166 7.48 -35.28 0.86
CA GLN A 166 6.34 -35.11 -0.04
C GLN A 166 6.75 -34.86 -1.51
N LYS A 167 8.05 -34.80 -1.82
CA LYS A 167 8.64 -34.51 -3.13
C LYS A 167 8.36 -33.09 -3.67
N ALA A 168 7.87 -32.19 -2.83
CA ALA A 168 7.63 -30.80 -3.19
C ALA A 168 8.93 -30.01 -3.39
N LYS A 169 8.87 -28.92 -4.16
CA LYS A 169 9.96 -27.93 -4.30
C LYS A 169 9.83 -26.83 -3.24
N ASN A 170 10.88 -26.02 -3.07
CA ASN A 170 10.83 -24.79 -2.26
C ASN A 170 11.24 -23.60 -3.10
N TRP A 171 10.54 -22.48 -2.92
CA TRP A 171 11.02 -21.20 -3.39
C TRP A 171 10.81 -20.15 -2.29
N ALA A 172 11.90 -19.70 -1.70
CA ALA A 172 11.90 -18.65 -0.70
C ALA A 172 12.42 -17.34 -1.28
N ILE A 173 11.84 -16.21 -0.85
CA ILE A 173 12.41 -14.88 -1.05
C ILE A 173 12.66 -14.27 0.33
N CYS A 174 13.93 -14.15 0.70
CA CYS A 174 14.33 -13.60 1.99
C CYS A 174 14.59 -12.09 1.92
N THR A 175 14.09 -11.35 2.90
CA THR A 175 14.26 -9.89 3.02
C THR A 175 15.45 -9.48 3.87
N THR A 176 15.97 -10.42 4.67
CA THR A 176 17.20 -10.27 5.45
C THR A 176 18.17 -11.40 5.12
N LEU A 177 19.46 -11.07 5.09
CA LEU A 177 20.53 -12.06 5.00
C LEU A 177 21.31 -12.08 6.31
N GLY A 178 21.25 -13.20 7.03
CA GLY A 178 22.00 -13.43 8.25
C GLY A 178 22.36 -14.90 8.44
N PRO A 179 22.79 -15.31 9.64
CA PRO A 179 23.28 -16.66 9.90
C PRO A 179 22.26 -17.76 9.55
N TYR A 180 20.97 -17.55 9.80
CA TYR A 180 19.95 -18.57 9.53
C TYR A 180 19.70 -18.74 8.04
N THR A 181 19.62 -17.64 7.29
CA THR A 181 19.50 -17.65 5.83
C THR A 181 20.75 -18.25 5.17
N GLN A 182 21.94 -17.90 5.66
CA GLN A 182 23.21 -18.48 5.20
C GLN A 182 23.26 -19.99 5.45
N CYS A 183 22.68 -20.47 6.54
CA CYS A 183 22.57 -21.90 6.78
C CYS A 183 21.74 -22.62 5.70
N MET A 184 20.69 -21.96 5.20
CA MET A 184 19.78 -22.52 4.18
C MET A 184 20.31 -22.39 2.74
N LEU A 185 21.27 -21.49 2.50
CA LEU A 185 21.86 -21.21 1.19
C LEU A 185 23.01 -22.15 0.80
N ARG A 186 23.36 -23.15 1.63
CA ARG A 186 24.43 -24.10 1.31
C ARG A 186 24.11 -24.84 0.01
N LYS A 187 25.04 -24.82 -0.95
CA LYS A 187 24.83 -25.38 -2.30
C LYS A 187 24.28 -26.82 -2.29
N ASN A 188 24.83 -27.67 -1.42
CA ASN A 188 24.38 -29.06 -1.30
C ASN A 188 22.95 -29.14 -0.78
N ASP A 189 22.56 -28.29 0.18
CA ASP A 189 21.20 -28.25 0.72
C ASP A 189 20.19 -27.78 -0.34
N LEU A 190 20.52 -26.74 -1.10
CA LEU A 190 19.65 -26.24 -2.17
C LEU A 190 19.35 -27.32 -3.20
N GLN A 191 20.38 -28.08 -3.60
CA GLN A 191 20.22 -29.19 -4.55
C GLN A 191 19.46 -30.38 -3.94
N ASN A 192 19.88 -30.83 -2.75
CA ASN A 192 19.29 -31.99 -2.09
C ASN A 192 17.80 -31.77 -1.79
N PHE A 193 17.43 -30.57 -1.35
CA PHE A 193 16.07 -30.25 -0.95
C PHE A 193 15.23 -29.58 -2.05
N LYS A 194 15.78 -29.43 -3.27
CA LYS A 194 15.11 -28.76 -4.41
C LYS A 194 14.60 -27.36 -4.03
N SER A 195 15.47 -26.57 -3.41
CA SER A 195 15.16 -25.24 -2.93
C SER A 195 15.80 -24.17 -3.81
N ASN A 196 15.02 -23.15 -4.15
CA ASN A 196 15.52 -21.86 -4.60
C ASN A 196 15.35 -20.83 -3.48
N ILE A 197 16.36 -20.01 -3.20
CA ILE A 197 16.29 -18.96 -2.19
C ILE A 197 16.86 -17.68 -2.79
N ASP A 198 15.96 -16.74 -2.98
CA ASP A 198 16.20 -15.43 -3.54
C ASP A 198 16.28 -14.36 -2.46
N ARG A 199 16.82 -13.19 -2.81
CA ARG A 199 16.93 -12.06 -1.90
C ARG A 199 16.26 -10.84 -2.48
N LEU A 200 15.40 -10.20 -1.69
CA LEU A 200 14.78 -8.94 -2.04
C LEU A 200 15.00 -7.91 -0.93
N ASN A 201 15.63 -6.78 -1.25
CA ASN A 201 15.91 -5.74 -0.25
C ASN A 201 14.72 -4.79 -0.06
N ILE A 202 13.83 -5.13 0.87
CA ILE A 202 12.66 -4.33 1.24
C ILE A 202 12.49 -4.30 2.76
N ASP A 203 11.77 -3.29 3.27
CA ASP A 203 11.44 -3.20 4.69
C ASP A 203 10.26 -4.13 5.05
N PHE A 204 10.60 -5.35 5.43
CA PHE A 204 9.64 -6.40 5.82
C PHE A 204 10.16 -7.19 7.04
N LYS A 205 10.64 -6.46 8.05
CA LYS A 205 11.28 -7.05 9.24
C LYS A 205 10.27 -7.74 10.17
N GLY A 206 10.71 -8.85 10.76
CA GLY A 206 9.92 -9.61 11.73
C GLY A 206 8.73 -10.37 11.15
N LYS A 207 8.54 -10.37 9.82
CA LYS A 207 7.39 -11.01 9.19
C LYS A 207 7.82 -12.18 8.30
N TRP A 208 7.03 -13.25 8.29
CA TRP A 208 7.26 -14.42 7.46
C TRP A 208 5.94 -15.00 6.96
N ILE A 209 5.84 -15.31 5.67
CA ILE A 209 4.62 -15.84 5.05
C ILE A 209 4.97 -17.18 4.39
N ILE A 210 4.12 -18.18 4.62
CA ILE A 210 4.26 -19.54 4.06
C ILE A 210 2.96 -19.90 3.37
N PHE A 211 3.05 -20.35 2.12
CA PHE A 211 1.88 -20.76 1.34
C PHE A 211 2.27 -21.71 0.22
N SER A 212 1.28 -22.29 -0.44
CA SER A 212 1.47 -23.24 -1.54
C SER A 212 1.11 -22.61 -2.88
N ASP A 213 1.81 -23.03 -3.94
CA ASP A 213 1.41 -22.77 -5.33
C ASP A 213 0.08 -23.43 -5.72
N THR A 214 -0.33 -24.47 -5.00
CA THR A 214 -1.43 -25.38 -5.37
C THR A 214 -2.49 -25.57 -4.28
N ASN A 215 -2.16 -25.28 -3.02
CA ASN A 215 -3.05 -25.41 -1.87
C ASN A 215 -3.46 -24.05 -1.29
N ASP A 216 -4.64 -23.99 -0.69
CA ASP A 216 -5.27 -22.77 -0.20
C ASP A 216 -4.93 -22.44 1.27
N HIS A 217 -3.98 -23.14 1.89
CA HIS A 217 -3.44 -22.78 3.21
C HIS A 217 -2.35 -21.71 3.09
N ILE A 218 -2.45 -20.71 3.96
CA ILE A 218 -1.50 -19.61 4.12
C ILE A 218 -1.27 -19.41 5.62
N MET A 219 -0.01 -19.30 6.00
CA MET A 219 0.37 -18.89 7.35
C MET A 219 1.08 -17.55 7.28
N PHE A 220 0.52 -16.55 7.93
CA PHE A 220 1.15 -15.25 8.15
C PHE A 220 1.75 -15.23 9.54
N ASN A 221 3.00 -14.82 9.65
CA ASN A 221 3.70 -14.68 10.91
C ASN A 221 4.12 -13.22 11.06
N ASP A 222 3.70 -12.56 12.14
CA ASP A 222 4.15 -11.22 12.52
C ASP A 222 4.78 -11.26 13.90
N PHE A 223 6.11 -11.24 13.90
CA PHE A 223 6.99 -11.27 15.06
C PHE A 223 7.81 -9.97 15.15
N ALA A 224 7.27 -8.87 14.61
CA ALA A 224 7.84 -7.55 14.84
C ALA A 224 7.88 -7.21 16.35
N ASP A 225 6.87 -7.68 17.10
CA ASP A 225 6.91 -7.78 18.55
C ASP A 225 7.32 -9.20 18.96
N LYS A 226 8.52 -9.34 19.55
CA LYS A 226 9.06 -10.64 19.99
C LYS A 226 8.46 -11.12 21.31
N GLU A 227 7.88 -10.23 22.10
CA GLU A 227 7.24 -10.58 23.36
C GLU A 227 5.82 -11.11 23.13
N ASN A 228 5.18 -10.67 22.03
CA ASN A 228 3.83 -11.06 21.64
C ASN A 228 3.78 -11.56 20.18
N PRO A 229 4.52 -12.64 19.83
CA PRO A 229 4.51 -13.15 18.48
C PRO A 229 3.11 -13.63 18.10
N THR A 230 2.65 -13.25 16.90
CA THR A 230 1.32 -13.66 16.43
C THR A 230 1.45 -14.34 15.07
N SER A 231 0.79 -15.48 14.92
CA SER A 231 0.59 -16.11 13.62
C SER A 231 -0.89 -16.22 13.29
N VAL A 232 -1.19 -16.15 12.01
CA VAL A 232 -2.54 -16.30 11.46
C VAL A 232 -2.50 -17.40 10.42
N LEU A 233 -3.22 -18.48 10.68
CA LEU A 233 -3.42 -19.57 9.74
C LEU A 233 -4.76 -19.37 9.04
N VAL A 234 -4.73 -19.35 7.71
CA VAL A 234 -5.90 -19.13 6.87
C VAL A 234 -5.98 -20.24 5.83
N LYS A 235 -7.17 -20.82 5.67
CA LYS A 235 -7.50 -21.63 4.49
C LYS A 235 -8.45 -20.86 3.60
N SER A 236 -7.95 -20.29 2.51
CA SER A 236 -8.74 -19.52 1.56
C SER A 236 -8.06 -19.44 0.21
N LYS A 237 -8.75 -19.92 -0.83
CA LYS A 237 -8.28 -19.84 -2.21
C LYS A 237 -7.97 -18.40 -2.64
N VAL A 238 -8.84 -17.47 -2.28
CA VAL A 238 -8.70 -16.06 -2.67
C VAL A 238 -7.44 -15.46 -2.06
N VAL A 239 -7.20 -15.71 -0.78
CA VAL A 239 -5.99 -15.23 -0.10
C VAL A 239 -4.75 -15.90 -0.68
N ALA A 240 -4.80 -17.21 -0.95
CA ALA A 240 -3.70 -17.95 -1.57
C ALA A 240 -3.33 -17.37 -2.95
N ASP A 241 -4.34 -17.16 -3.80
CA ASP A 241 -4.17 -16.59 -5.15
C ASP A 241 -3.55 -15.18 -5.08
N MET A 242 -3.98 -14.36 -4.10
CA MET A 242 -3.38 -13.05 -3.86
C MET A 242 -1.90 -13.15 -3.47
N GLN A 243 -1.55 -14.05 -2.54
CA GLN A 243 -0.16 -14.26 -2.13
C GLN A 243 0.71 -14.78 -3.28
N ARG A 244 0.19 -15.70 -4.10
CA ARG A 244 0.89 -16.19 -5.32
C ARG A 244 1.17 -15.06 -6.32
N MET A 245 0.19 -14.19 -6.57
CA MET A 245 0.38 -13.03 -7.45
C MET A 245 1.43 -12.07 -6.88
N GLN A 246 1.34 -11.75 -5.60
CA GLN A 246 2.29 -10.85 -4.93
C GLN A 246 3.71 -11.43 -4.94
N PHE A 247 3.86 -12.72 -4.65
CA PHE A 247 5.13 -13.42 -4.71
C PHE A 247 5.73 -13.42 -6.11
N SER A 248 4.91 -13.65 -7.14
CA SER A 248 5.37 -13.57 -8.54
C SER A 248 5.89 -12.17 -8.89
N GLN A 249 5.24 -11.12 -8.38
CA GLN A 249 5.72 -9.74 -8.55
C GLN A 249 7.05 -9.49 -7.83
N PHE A 250 7.25 -10.08 -6.65
CA PHE A 250 8.51 -9.99 -5.93
C PHE A 250 9.63 -10.79 -6.61
N ALA A 251 9.34 -12.00 -7.09
CA ALA A 251 10.28 -12.83 -7.85
C ALA A 251 10.82 -12.08 -9.08
N ASN A 252 9.92 -11.45 -9.85
CA ASN A 252 10.30 -10.64 -11.02
C ASN A 252 11.18 -9.42 -10.67
N GLN A 253 11.16 -8.94 -9.42
CA GLN A 253 12.02 -7.85 -8.96
C GLN A 253 13.40 -8.34 -8.52
N VAL A 254 13.53 -9.62 -8.16
CA VAL A 254 14.84 -10.21 -7.83
C VAL A 254 15.65 -10.49 -9.10
N GLU A 255 14.99 -10.78 -10.22
CA GLU A 255 15.64 -11.05 -11.50
C GLU A 255 16.17 -9.79 -12.23
N GLN A 256 15.92 -8.59 -11.69
CA GLN A 256 16.36 -7.29 -12.25
C GLN A 256 17.56 -6.72 -11.49
#